data_AF-A0A8J2Q4B0-F1
#
_entry.id   AF-A0A8J2Q4B0-F1
#
_cell.length_a   1.000
_cell.length_b   1.000
_cell.length_c   1.000
_cell.angle_alpha   90.00
_cell.angle_beta   90.00
_cell.angle_gamma   90.00
#
_symmetry.space_group_name_H-M   'P 1'
#
loop_
_entity.id
_entity.type
_entity.pdbx_description
1 polymer ?
#
loop_
_entity_poly.entity_id
_entity_poly.type
_entity_poly.pdbx_seq_one_letter_code
_entity_poly.pdbx_strand_id
1 'polypeptide(L)'
;MSSAESLSDSEGLEKFYELLIEASQKVQELQLKDRGNTKINAVEDDNAPYVLPVVPYKEPLRKNQKNVIHVMKRLHSMTTAEMQKELKKAHIDSRGKRSELYNRLKKYFRKEFAVIKSAEPLRNKTEIFYDYFVVIDFECTCEADLYDYNHEIIEFPAILVDVRKKEIVDIFHSYVRPVVNPQLSEFCSAFTGITQEMVEKSLPFIDVLDSFRAWMQLHRLGQKDVRYAFVTDGPWDIAKFFQMQCIQSKLSAVPHDFRFYINIRRSFANKYCKKHSTQKINLVGMLTSLNMKFEGRQHCGLDDSKNIARIVIKMLEDRSELRVNEKLVWAKEGERAKVLLSDMTKEDRDRRVWRDNLPYIVQQISRDSFISGEYLDCDTCDEGD
;
A
#
# COMPACT_ATOMS: atom_id res chain seq x y z
N MET A 1 0.38 53.47 39.57
CA MET A 1 1.71 53.62 40.17
C MET A 1 2.31 52.23 40.36
N SER A 2 3.48 51.99 39.73
CA SER A 2 4.63 51.23 40.27
C SER A 2 4.42 49.72 40.51
N SER A 3 4.82 48.82 39.60
CA SER A 3 6.17 48.22 39.36
C SER A 3 6.58 47.19 40.43
N ALA A 4 6.66 45.90 40.04
CA ALA A 4 7.89 45.07 39.92
C ALA A 4 8.35 44.52 41.30
N GLU A 5 8.84 43.29 41.53
CA GLU A 5 9.70 42.33 40.82
C GLU A 5 9.36 40.92 41.41
N SER A 6 9.30 39.76 40.76
CA SER A 6 10.20 39.06 39.80
C SER A 6 11.62 38.76 40.31
N LEU A 7 11.74 38.05 41.43
CA LEU A 7 12.99 37.45 41.91
C LEU A 7 12.72 36.08 42.56
N SER A 8 12.64 35.01 41.76
CA SER A 8 12.80 33.64 42.30
C SER A 8 13.22 32.56 41.27
N ASP A 9 13.60 32.92 40.04
CA ASP A 9 13.91 31.93 38.99
C ASP A 9 15.35 32.01 38.42
N SER A 10 16.18 33.00 38.82
CA SER A 10 17.56 33.08 38.34
C SER A 10 18.53 32.23 39.18
N GLU A 11 18.31 32.10 40.49
CA GLU A 11 19.18 31.34 41.40
C GLU A 11 19.18 29.83 41.12
N GLY A 12 18.04 29.28 40.69
CA GLY A 12 17.92 27.87 40.31
C GLY A 12 18.59 27.55 38.96
N LEU A 13 18.53 28.50 38.03
CA LEU A 13 19.09 28.34 36.69
C LEU A 13 20.62 28.46 36.72
N GLU A 14 21.16 29.39 37.51
CA GLU A 14 22.60 29.61 37.66
C GLU A 14 23.27 28.39 38.33
N LYS A 15 22.62 27.83 39.37
CA LYS A 15 23.06 26.58 40.03
C LYS A 15 23.01 25.36 39.11
N PHE A 16 22.07 25.32 38.17
CA PHE A 16 21.99 24.26 37.15
C PHE A 16 23.12 24.37 36.12
N TYR A 17 23.47 25.59 35.69
CA TYR A 17 24.59 25.81 34.76
C TYR A 17 25.96 25.55 35.41
N GLU A 18 26.15 25.91 36.68
CA GLU A 18 27.37 25.56 37.43
C GLU A 18 27.58 24.04 37.52
N LEU A 19 26.52 23.28 37.84
CA LEU A 19 26.59 21.81 37.89
C LEU A 19 26.90 21.18 36.52
N LEU A 20 26.40 21.77 35.42
CA LEU A 20 26.71 21.32 34.07
C LEU A 20 28.17 21.58 33.67
N ILE A 21 28.72 22.74 34.07
CA ILE A 21 30.12 23.09 33.81
C ILE A 21 31.05 22.17 34.62
N GLU A 22 30.72 21.92 35.89
CA GLU A 22 31.51 21.05 36.78
C GLU A 22 31.50 19.59 36.31
N ALA A 23 30.35 19.10 35.83
CA ALA A 23 30.22 17.78 35.22
C ALA A 23 31.02 17.66 33.91
N SER A 24 31.03 18.70 33.08
CA SER A 24 31.80 18.73 31.83
C SER A 24 33.32 18.69 32.07
N GLN A 25 33.79 19.43 33.09
CA GLN A 25 35.21 19.44 33.49
C GLN A 25 35.65 18.08 34.06
N LYS A 26 34.84 17.43 34.89
CA LYS A 26 35.13 16.06 35.38
C LYS A 26 35.21 15.01 34.26
N VAL A 27 34.39 15.12 33.23
CA VAL A 27 34.44 14.22 32.06
C VAL A 27 35.72 14.44 31.24
N GLN A 28 36.17 15.69 31.08
CA GLN A 28 37.44 15.98 30.40
C GLN A 28 38.65 15.49 31.21
N GLU A 29 38.65 15.64 32.55
CA GLU A 29 39.72 15.10 33.40
C GLU A 29 39.79 13.57 33.39
N LEU A 30 38.65 12.88 33.33
CA LEU A 30 38.59 11.43 33.20
C LEU A 30 39.10 10.96 31.82
N GLN A 31 38.81 11.69 30.75
CA GLN A 31 39.30 11.38 29.40
C GLN A 31 40.79 11.70 29.19
N LEU A 32 41.35 12.66 29.94
CA LEU A 32 42.79 12.98 29.94
C LEU A 32 43.62 12.00 30.78
N LYS A 33 43.05 11.38 31.82
CA LYS A 33 43.72 10.34 32.62
C LYS A 33 43.78 8.98 31.91
N ASP A 34 42.87 8.70 30.99
CA ASP A 34 42.76 7.40 30.28
C ASP A 34 43.64 7.30 29.01
N ARG A 35 44.31 8.38 28.61
CA ARG A 35 45.24 8.41 27.45
C ARG A 35 46.72 8.31 27.81
N GLY A 36 47.05 8.06 29.08
CA GLY A 36 48.41 8.11 29.61
C GLY A 36 48.90 6.82 30.25
N ASN A 37 48.65 5.64 29.68
CA ASN A 37 49.52 4.46 29.90
C ASN A 37 49.08 3.27 29.03
N THR A 38 49.81 3.01 27.95
CA THR A 38 49.80 1.70 27.29
C THR A 38 51.23 1.25 27.10
N LYS A 39 51.76 0.55 28.11
CA LYS A 39 52.91 -0.35 27.97
C LYS A 39 52.41 -1.78 28.12
N ILE A 40 52.88 -2.61 27.20
CA ILE A 40 52.53 -4.01 27.01
C ILE A 40 53.32 -4.90 28.00
N ASN A 41 52.70 -6.03 28.35
CA ASN A 41 53.20 -7.23 29.06
C ASN A 41 53.10 -7.25 30.60
N ALA A 42 52.19 -8.07 31.12
CA ALA A 42 52.55 -9.35 31.74
C ALA A 42 51.27 -10.17 31.96
N VAL A 43 51.36 -11.44 31.57
CA VAL A 43 50.40 -12.50 31.90
C VAL A 43 50.56 -12.82 33.38
N GLU A 44 49.49 -12.71 34.15
CA GLU A 44 49.35 -13.51 35.38
C GLU A 44 47.98 -14.18 35.38
N ASP A 45 48.09 -15.50 35.40
CA ASP A 45 47.09 -16.53 35.26
C ASP A 45 46.66 -16.95 36.67
N ASP A 46 45.42 -16.66 37.03
CA ASP A 46 44.86 -17.00 38.36
C ASP A 46 43.58 -17.81 38.21
N ASN A 47 43.59 -18.82 37.33
CA ASN A 47 42.52 -19.81 37.24
C ASN A 47 43.04 -21.24 37.33
N ALA A 48 42.38 -22.03 38.19
CA ALA A 48 42.65 -23.44 38.41
C ALA A 48 42.72 -24.25 37.08
N PRO A 49 43.55 -25.31 37.01
CA PRO A 49 43.98 -25.98 35.76
C PRO A 49 42.90 -26.75 34.97
N TYR A 50 41.62 -26.48 35.22
CA TYR A 50 40.47 -27.10 34.54
C TYR A 50 39.37 -26.10 34.13
N VAL A 51 39.60 -24.79 34.25
CA VAL A 51 38.67 -23.78 33.70
C VAL A 51 39.14 -23.38 32.30
N LEU A 52 38.42 -23.83 31.27
CA LEU A 52 38.68 -23.39 29.90
C LEU A 52 38.38 -21.88 29.77
N PRO A 53 39.27 -21.08 29.18
CA PRO A 53 39.02 -19.66 28.99
C PRO A 53 37.80 -19.45 28.10
N VAL A 54 36.80 -18.72 28.60
CA VAL A 54 35.65 -18.28 27.82
C VAL A 54 36.13 -17.23 26.85
N VAL A 55 36.25 -17.60 25.58
CA VAL A 55 36.46 -16.64 24.48
C VAL A 55 35.16 -15.86 24.32
N PRO A 56 35.13 -14.53 24.51
CA PRO A 56 33.94 -13.74 24.24
C PRO A 56 33.57 -13.94 22.76
N TYR A 57 32.34 -14.37 22.51
CA TYR A 57 31.80 -14.45 21.17
C TYR A 57 31.84 -13.05 20.53
N LYS A 58 32.79 -12.82 19.63
CA LYS A 58 32.70 -11.72 18.68
C LYS A 58 31.73 -12.15 17.59
N GLU A 59 30.57 -11.48 17.53
CA GLU A 59 29.68 -11.61 16.38
C GLU A 59 30.51 -11.47 15.09
N PRO A 60 30.36 -12.39 14.12
CA PRO A 60 30.99 -12.23 12.82
C PRO A 60 30.67 -10.85 12.27
N LEU A 61 31.63 -10.20 11.61
CA LEU A 61 31.43 -8.90 10.94
C LEU A 61 30.13 -8.94 10.14
N ARG A 62 29.04 -8.40 10.71
CA ARG A 62 27.73 -8.36 10.07
C ARG A 62 27.93 -7.54 8.78
N LYS A 63 27.61 -8.11 7.61
CA LYS A 63 27.65 -7.35 6.36
C LYS A 63 26.86 -6.04 6.55
N ASN A 64 27.40 -4.93 6.04
CA ASN A 64 26.79 -3.61 6.21
C ASN A 64 25.29 -3.64 5.85
N GLN A 65 24.43 -3.44 6.85
CA GLN A 65 22.97 -3.57 6.73
C GLN A 65 22.39 -2.72 5.60
N LYS A 66 22.89 -1.48 5.44
CA LYS A 66 22.45 -0.59 4.35
C LYS A 66 22.80 -1.16 2.99
N ASN A 67 23.97 -1.80 2.86
CA ASN A 67 24.41 -2.43 1.62
C ASN A 67 23.57 -3.69 1.32
N VAL A 68 23.32 -4.54 2.32
CA VAL A 68 22.48 -5.74 2.16
C VAL A 68 21.08 -5.37 1.66
N ILE A 69 20.46 -4.34 2.26
CA ILE A 69 19.16 -3.83 1.82
C ILE A 69 19.24 -3.22 0.42
N HIS A 70 20.25 -2.39 0.14
CA HIS A 70 20.43 -1.72 -1.15
C HIS A 70 20.57 -2.74 -2.30
N VAL A 71 21.46 -3.72 -2.14
CA VAL A 71 21.71 -4.74 -3.15
C VAL A 71 20.49 -5.64 -3.33
N MET A 72 19.85 -6.10 -2.25
CA MET A 72 18.67 -6.96 -2.35
C MET A 72 17.45 -6.26 -2.95
N LYS A 73 17.24 -4.97 -2.67
CA LYS A 73 16.14 -4.17 -3.26
C LYS A 73 16.36 -3.87 -4.75
N ARG A 74 17.60 -3.67 -5.18
CA ARG A 74 17.94 -3.35 -6.58
C ARG A 74 18.33 -4.58 -7.41
N LEU A 75 18.40 -5.77 -6.81
CA LEU A 75 18.97 -6.97 -7.43
C LEU A 75 18.37 -7.30 -8.80
N HIS A 76 17.07 -7.07 -8.97
CA HIS A 76 16.36 -7.31 -10.22
C HIS A 76 16.68 -6.27 -11.30
N SER A 77 16.88 -5.01 -10.91
CA SER A 77 17.17 -3.88 -11.80
C SER A 77 18.67 -3.62 -12.01
N MET A 78 19.54 -4.39 -11.35
CA MET A 78 20.99 -4.25 -11.52
C MET A 78 21.43 -4.71 -12.91
N THR A 79 22.32 -3.92 -13.51
CA THR A 79 23.04 -4.27 -14.73
C THR A 79 24.08 -5.35 -14.45
N THR A 80 24.53 -6.07 -15.49
CA THR A 80 25.61 -7.07 -15.36
C THR A 80 26.86 -6.47 -14.74
N ALA A 81 27.25 -5.25 -15.13
CA ALA A 81 28.42 -4.56 -14.58
C ALA A 81 28.28 -4.23 -13.09
N GLU A 82 27.09 -3.78 -12.65
CA GLU A 82 26.80 -3.55 -11.23
C GLU A 82 26.83 -4.86 -10.43
N MET A 83 26.27 -5.95 -10.97
CA MET A 83 26.32 -7.26 -10.31
C MET A 83 27.77 -7.76 -10.15
N GLN A 84 28.59 -7.60 -11.19
CA GLN A 84 30.01 -7.94 -11.12
C GLN A 84 30.76 -7.09 -10.09
N LYS A 85 30.43 -5.80 -10.00
CA LYS A 85 31.02 -4.89 -9.00
C LYS A 85 30.67 -5.32 -7.58
N GLU A 86 29.42 -5.67 -7.30
CA GLU A 86 29.01 -6.15 -5.97
C GLU A 86 29.59 -7.53 -5.64
N LEU A 87 29.71 -8.44 -6.62
CA LEU A 87 30.37 -9.74 -6.42
C LEU A 87 31.87 -9.57 -6.14
N LYS A 88 32.55 -8.66 -6.84
CA LYS A 88 33.96 -8.33 -6.58
C LYS A 88 34.17 -7.75 -5.19
N LYS A 89 33.30 -6.82 -4.75
CA LYS A 89 33.31 -6.29 -3.37
C LYS A 89 33.08 -7.37 -2.32
N ALA A 90 32.27 -8.37 -2.65
CA ALA A 90 31.99 -9.52 -1.80
C ALA A 90 33.05 -10.64 -1.89
N HIS A 91 34.09 -10.47 -2.71
CA HIS A 91 35.11 -11.49 -3.01
C HIS A 91 34.54 -12.82 -3.53
N ILE A 92 33.55 -12.75 -4.42
CA ILE A 92 32.89 -13.91 -5.06
C ILE A 92 33.16 -13.89 -6.58
N ASP A 93 33.17 -15.06 -7.22
CA ASP A 93 33.35 -15.17 -8.67
C ASP A 93 32.30 -14.33 -9.43
N SER A 94 32.82 -13.36 -10.17
CA SER A 94 32.09 -12.35 -10.93
C SER A 94 32.01 -12.66 -12.43
N ARG A 95 32.44 -13.83 -12.87
CA ARG A 95 32.35 -14.25 -14.29
C ARG A 95 31.04 -14.97 -14.58
N GLY A 96 30.59 -14.93 -15.83
CA GLY A 96 29.40 -15.67 -16.29
C GLY A 96 28.26 -14.78 -16.76
N LYS A 97 27.16 -15.42 -17.16
CA LYS A 97 25.96 -14.74 -17.67
C LYS A 97 25.22 -14.02 -16.54
N ARG A 98 24.43 -13.00 -16.87
CA ARG A 98 23.68 -12.19 -15.90
C ARG A 98 22.85 -13.03 -14.91
N SER A 99 22.22 -14.10 -15.39
CA SER A 99 21.43 -15.03 -14.55
C SER A 99 22.27 -15.74 -13.48
N GLU A 100 23.51 -16.13 -13.81
CA GLU A 100 24.44 -16.76 -12.87
C GLU A 100 24.93 -15.77 -11.81
N LEU A 101 25.26 -14.54 -12.22
CA LEU A 101 25.68 -13.47 -11.30
C LEU A 101 24.55 -13.09 -10.34
N TYR A 102 23.33 -12.97 -10.86
CA TYR A 102 22.13 -12.72 -10.07
C TYR A 102 21.94 -13.82 -9.01
N ASN A 103 22.02 -15.10 -9.41
CA ASN A 103 21.84 -16.22 -8.49
C ASN A 103 22.92 -16.25 -7.39
N ARG A 104 24.18 -15.91 -7.71
CA ARG A 104 25.26 -15.83 -6.72
C ARG A 104 25.04 -14.70 -5.72
N LEU A 105 24.68 -13.50 -6.19
CA LEU A 105 24.37 -12.36 -5.31
C LEU A 105 23.16 -12.65 -4.41
N LYS A 106 22.08 -13.18 -4.99
CA LYS A 106 20.88 -13.59 -4.25
C LYS A 106 21.25 -14.56 -3.13
N LYS A 107 22.01 -15.61 -3.46
CA LYS A 107 22.44 -16.63 -2.48
C LYS A 107 23.29 -16.01 -1.37
N TYR A 108 24.20 -15.10 -1.71
CA TYR A 108 25.11 -14.48 -0.75
C TYR A 108 24.40 -13.57 0.26
N PHE A 109 23.46 -12.73 -0.17
CA PHE A 109 22.78 -11.76 0.70
C PHE A 109 21.49 -12.28 1.36
N ARG A 110 20.95 -13.42 0.90
CA ARG A 110 19.67 -13.97 1.38
C ARG A 110 19.60 -14.16 2.91
N LYS A 111 20.66 -14.68 3.54
CA LYS A 111 20.65 -15.00 4.98
C LYS A 111 20.59 -13.75 5.84
N GLU A 112 21.43 -12.75 5.59
CA GLU A 112 21.40 -11.49 6.36
C GLU A 112 20.18 -10.66 6.02
N PHE A 113 19.72 -10.66 4.76
CA PHE A 113 18.47 -10.00 4.40
C PHE A 113 17.28 -10.61 5.15
N ALA A 114 17.24 -11.94 5.33
CA ALA A 114 16.22 -12.60 6.15
C ALA A 114 16.30 -12.18 7.63
N VAL A 115 17.51 -12.07 8.19
CA VAL A 115 17.74 -11.61 9.58
C VAL A 115 17.34 -10.15 9.79
N ILE A 116 17.69 -9.27 8.84
CA ILE A 116 17.31 -7.84 8.85
C ILE A 116 15.79 -7.71 8.75
N LYS A 117 15.16 -8.49 7.86
CA LYS A 117 13.70 -8.52 7.69
C LYS A 117 12.98 -9.12 8.90
N SER A 118 13.59 -10.07 9.61
CA SER A 118 13.04 -10.64 10.85
C SER A 118 13.24 -9.75 12.07
N ALA A 119 14.15 -8.77 12.01
CA ALA A 119 14.34 -7.73 13.03
C ALA A 119 13.45 -6.48 12.81
N GLU A 120 12.64 -6.48 11.75
CA GLU A 120 11.63 -5.47 11.39
C GLU A 120 10.20 -5.62 11.99
N PRO A 121 9.86 -6.50 12.98
CA PRO A 121 8.48 -6.75 13.38
C PRO A 121 7.81 -5.62 14.20
N LEU A 122 8.45 -4.46 14.32
CA LEU A 122 7.86 -3.25 14.91
C LEU A 122 7.33 -2.24 13.87
N ARG A 123 7.54 -2.46 12.55
CA ARG A 123 6.90 -1.66 11.49
C ARG A 123 5.77 -2.46 10.85
N ASN A 124 4.60 -1.83 10.69
CA ASN A 124 3.50 -2.45 9.97
C ASN A 124 3.95 -2.74 8.53
N LYS A 125 3.83 -3.98 8.06
CA LYS A 125 4.30 -4.39 6.73
C LYS A 125 3.73 -3.48 5.62
N THR A 126 2.53 -2.98 5.82
CA THR A 126 1.84 -2.07 4.90
C THR A 126 2.48 -0.68 4.81
N GLU A 127 2.99 -0.12 5.91
CA GLU A 127 3.70 1.19 5.93
C GLU A 127 4.99 1.18 5.09
N ILE A 128 5.56 -0.01 4.88
CA ILE A 128 6.75 -0.20 4.04
C ILE A 128 6.40 -0.07 2.55
N PHE A 129 5.13 -0.17 2.16
CA PHE A 129 4.72 -0.09 0.75
C PHE A 129 3.90 1.16 0.44
N TYR A 130 3.16 1.69 1.41
CA TYR A 130 2.24 2.79 1.20
C TYR A 130 2.37 3.84 2.29
N ASP A 131 2.26 5.10 1.87
CA ASP A 131 2.08 6.25 2.75
C ASP A 131 0.59 6.61 2.84
N TYR A 132 -0.15 6.44 1.74
CA TYR A 132 -1.59 6.71 1.66
C TYR A 132 -2.39 5.57 1.05
N PHE A 133 -3.67 5.49 1.41
CA PHE A 133 -4.68 4.76 0.65
C PHE A 133 -5.73 5.72 0.12
N VAL A 134 -6.20 5.46 -1.10
CA VAL A 134 -7.30 6.18 -1.72
C VAL A 134 -8.46 5.20 -1.86
N VAL A 135 -9.43 5.31 -0.95
CA VAL A 135 -10.59 4.41 -0.89
C VAL A 135 -11.69 4.95 -1.80
N ILE A 136 -12.20 4.12 -2.71
CA ILE A 136 -13.18 4.50 -3.73
C ILE A 136 -14.33 3.50 -3.73
N ASP A 137 -15.55 4.00 -3.90
CA ASP A 137 -16.77 3.23 -4.10
C ASP A 137 -17.69 4.02 -5.05
N PHE A 138 -17.80 3.59 -6.31
CA PHE A 138 -18.56 4.33 -7.32
C PHE A 138 -20.04 3.98 -7.26
N GLU A 139 -20.91 4.99 -7.33
CA GLU A 139 -22.31 4.78 -7.71
C GLU A 139 -22.48 4.98 -9.21
N CYS A 140 -23.31 4.14 -9.82
CA CYS A 140 -23.55 4.15 -11.25
C CYS A 140 -25.04 4.18 -11.58
N THR A 141 -25.38 4.68 -12.79
CA THR A 141 -26.71 4.51 -13.36
C THR A 141 -27.08 3.01 -13.37
N CYS A 142 -28.32 2.70 -13.01
CA CYS A 142 -28.80 1.33 -12.95
C CYS A 142 -30.32 1.25 -13.21
N GLU A 143 -30.80 0.04 -13.51
CA GLU A 143 -32.22 -0.23 -13.72
C GLU A 143 -32.58 -1.57 -13.10
N ALA A 144 -33.80 -1.68 -12.58
CA ALA A 144 -34.28 -2.89 -11.94
C ALA A 144 -34.30 -4.06 -12.95
N ASP A 145 -33.85 -5.24 -12.51
CA ASP A 145 -33.86 -6.48 -13.28
C ASP A 145 -33.10 -6.47 -14.63
N LEU A 146 -32.26 -5.44 -14.86
CA LEU A 146 -31.44 -5.30 -16.05
C LEU A 146 -29.96 -5.34 -15.69
N TYR A 147 -29.38 -6.54 -15.81
CA TYR A 147 -27.98 -6.81 -15.44
C TYR A 147 -26.97 -6.42 -16.53
N ASP A 148 -27.38 -6.50 -17.80
CA ASP A 148 -26.63 -6.04 -18.97
C ASP A 148 -27.01 -4.58 -19.28
N TYR A 149 -26.73 -3.70 -18.32
CA TYR A 149 -27.00 -2.28 -18.41
C TYR A 149 -25.72 -1.51 -18.72
N ASN A 150 -25.83 -0.48 -19.57
CA ASN A 150 -24.73 0.43 -19.88
C ASN A 150 -24.54 1.43 -18.73
N HIS A 151 -23.99 0.93 -17.62
CA HIS A 151 -23.68 1.73 -16.44
C HIS A 151 -22.75 2.90 -16.78
N GLU A 152 -23.05 4.05 -16.20
CA GLU A 152 -22.20 5.25 -16.17
C GLU A 152 -22.02 5.67 -14.71
N ILE A 153 -20.82 6.09 -14.34
CA ILE A 153 -20.54 6.60 -13.00
C ILE A 153 -21.32 7.90 -12.81
N ILE A 154 -22.03 8.01 -11.69
CA ILE A 154 -22.83 9.18 -11.28
C ILE A 154 -22.42 9.75 -9.91
N GLU A 155 -21.61 9.03 -9.14
CA GLU A 155 -20.94 9.52 -7.94
C GLU A 155 -19.48 9.02 -7.91
N PHE A 156 -18.56 9.95 -7.69
CA PHE A 156 -17.12 9.71 -7.59
C PHE A 156 -16.60 10.20 -6.23
N PRO A 157 -16.72 9.37 -5.18
CA PRO A 157 -16.07 9.62 -3.90
C PRO A 157 -14.63 9.07 -3.88
N ALA A 158 -13.75 9.72 -3.13
CA ALA A 158 -12.48 9.16 -2.75
C ALA A 158 -12.05 9.62 -1.35
N ILE A 159 -11.72 8.68 -0.47
CA ILE A 159 -11.27 8.97 0.91
C ILE A 159 -9.76 8.74 1.00
N LEU A 160 -9.02 9.77 1.39
CA LEU A 160 -7.60 9.68 1.63
C LEU A 160 -7.32 9.24 3.07
N VAL A 161 -6.67 8.09 3.24
CA VAL A 161 -6.27 7.55 4.54
C VAL A 161 -4.75 7.59 4.66
N ASP A 162 -4.24 8.24 5.71
CA ASP A 162 -2.80 8.17 6.06
C ASP A 162 -2.51 6.84 6.75
N VAL A 163 -1.63 6.04 6.15
CA VAL A 163 -1.35 4.67 6.61
C VAL A 163 -0.64 4.65 7.96
N ARG A 164 0.20 5.65 8.25
CA ARG A 164 0.99 5.70 9.49
C ARG A 164 0.17 6.23 10.64
N LYS A 165 -0.59 7.30 10.38
CA LYS A 165 -1.46 7.92 11.38
C LYS A 165 -2.75 7.14 11.60
N LYS A 166 -3.17 6.35 10.60
CA LYS A 166 -4.41 5.55 10.59
C LYS A 166 -5.64 6.43 10.74
N GLU A 167 -5.65 7.54 10.01
CA GLU A 167 -6.72 8.53 10.03
C GLU A 167 -7.12 8.90 8.61
N ILE A 168 -8.38 9.32 8.46
CA ILE A 168 -8.84 9.99 7.24
C ILE A 168 -8.26 11.39 7.27
N VAL A 169 -7.50 11.76 6.23
CA VAL A 169 -6.82 13.06 6.14
C VAL A 169 -7.45 14.01 5.13
N ASP A 170 -8.16 13.49 4.13
CA ASP A 170 -8.91 14.31 3.19
C ASP A 170 -9.98 13.50 2.44
N ILE A 171 -10.91 14.19 1.80
CA ILE A 171 -12.03 13.62 1.05
C ILE A 171 -12.20 14.38 -0.27
N PHE A 172 -12.23 13.64 -1.37
CA PHE A 172 -12.76 14.10 -2.65
C PHE A 172 -14.17 13.56 -2.84
N HIS A 173 -15.07 14.38 -3.35
CA HIS A 173 -16.43 13.97 -3.68
C HIS A 173 -16.95 14.80 -4.84
N SER A 174 -17.51 14.13 -5.84
CA SER A 174 -18.23 14.77 -6.93
C SER A 174 -19.33 13.85 -7.42
N TYR A 175 -20.48 14.43 -7.76
CA TYR A 175 -21.42 13.79 -8.66
C TYR A 175 -20.92 13.90 -10.09
N VAL A 176 -21.41 13.03 -10.98
CA VAL A 176 -21.00 12.96 -12.38
C VAL A 176 -22.24 12.96 -13.26
N ARG A 177 -22.20 13.73 -14.35
CA ARG A 177 -23.30 13.80 -15.31
C ARG A 177 -23.20 12.65 -16.33
N PRO A 178 -24.14 11.70 -16.37
CA PRO A 178 -24.19 10.66 -17.38
C PRO A 178 -24.60 11.23 -18.75
N VAL A 179 -24.10 10.63 -19.83
CA VAL A 179 -24.31 11.08 -21.22
C VAL A 179 -25.05 10.03 -22.04
N VAL A 180 -24.79 8.73 -21.81
CA VAL A 180 -25.45 7.62 -22.50
C VAL A 180 -26.88 7.44 -22.00
N ASN A 181 -27.07 7.47 -20.68
CA ASN A 181 -28.37 7.38 -20.00
C ASN A 181 -28.56 8.60 -19.08
N PRO A 182 -28.86 9.81 -19.62
CA PRO A 182 -28.92 11.04 -18.83
C PRO A 182 -30.06 11.11 -17.81
N GLN A 183 -31.09 10.30 -18.00
CA GLN A 183 -32.27 10.24 -17.13
C GLN A 183 -32.12 9.05 -16.18
N LEU A 184 -32.04 9.32 -14.88
CA LEU A 184 -31.96 8.29 -13.85
C LEU A 184 -33.30 7.56 -13.76
N SER A 185 -33.25 6.24 -13.67
CA SER A 185 -34.43 5.46 -13.35
C SER A 185 -34.90 5.76 -11.91
N GLU A 186 -36.19 5.55 -11.64
CA GLU A 186 -36.72 5.65 -10.27
C GLU A 186 -36.01 4.69 -9.31
N PHE A 187 -35.70 3.48 -9.80
CA PHE A 187 -34.93 2.49 -9.03
C PHE A 187 -33.54 3.02 -8.67
N CYS A 188 -32.80 3.57 -9.63
CA CYS A 188 -31.46 4.12 -9.40
C CYS A 188 -31.50 5.26 -8.38
N SER A 189 -32.44 6.18 -8.52
CA SER A 189 -32.58 7.32 -7.61
C SER A 189 -32.96 6.86 -6.20
N ALA A 190 -33.88 5.88 -6.07
CA ALA A 190 -34.27 5.32 -4.78
C ALA A 190 -33.14 4.50 -4.13
N PHE A 191 -32.37 3.77 -4.92
CA PHE A 191 -31.26 2.94 -4.47
C PHE A 191 -30.09 3.81 -4.00
N THR A 192 -29.62 4.72 -4.85
CA THR A 192 -28.43 5.55 -4.58
C THR A 192 -28.71 6.79 -3.73
N GLY A 193 -29.96 7.27 -3.74
CA GLY A 193 -30.34 8.55 -3.15
C GLY A 193 -29.95 9.77 -3.98
N ILE A 194 -29.36 9.57 -5.16
CA ILE A 194 -28.96 10.64 -6.09
C ILE A 194 -30.19 11.08 -6.87
N THR A 195 -30.42 12.39 -6.96
CA THR A 195 -31.55 12.95 -7.71
C THR A 195 -31.16 13.33 -9.13
N GLN A 196 -32.15 13.39 -10.02
CA GLN A 196 -31.96 13.87 -11.39
C GLN A 196 -31.32 15.27 -11.44
N GLU A 197 -31.75 16.16 -10.55
CA GLU A 197 -31.20 17.53 -10.45
C GLU A 197 -29.70 17.54 -10.08
N MET A 198 -29.25 16.60 -9.23
CA MET A 198 -27.84 16.49 -8.86
C MET A 198 -26.99 16.15 -10.08
N VAL A 199 -27.37 15.13 -10.86
CA VAL A 199 -26.59 14.72 -12.04
C VAL A 199 -26.64 15.74 -13.16
N GLU A 200 -27.76 16.45 -13.35
CA GLU A 200 -27.88 17.48 -14.39
C GLU A 200 -26.96 18.69 -14.16
N LYS A 201 -26.78 19.07 -12.89
CA LYS A 201 -25.89 20.16 -12.46
C LYS A 201 -24.43 19.74 -12.35
N SER A 202 -24.13 18.45 -12.53
CA SER A 202 -22.79 17.90 -12.36
C SER A 202 -21.93 18.06 -13.61
N LEU A 203 -20.62 17.95 -13.41
CA LEU A 203 -19.65 17.92 -14.49
C LEU A 203 -19.65 16.55 -15.19
N PRO A 204 -19.36 16.48 -16.50
CA PRO A 204 -19.05 15.23 -17.19
C PRO A 204 -17.89 14.46 -16.55
N PHE A 205 -17.84 13.15 -16.80
CA PHE A 205 -16.85 12.26 -16.18
C PHE A 205 -15.39 12.71 -16.37
N ILE A 206 -14.99 13.18 -17.56
CA ILE A 206 -13.61 13.59 -17.83
C ILE A 206 -13.20 14.77 -16.94
N ASP A 207 -14.07 15.78 -16.80
CA ASP A 207 -13.79 16.95 -15.96
C ASP A 207 -13.72 16.58 -14.47
N VAL A 208 -14.55 15.63 -14.04
CA VAL A 208 -14.50 15.09 -12.67
C VAL A 208 -13.22 14.29 -12.45
N LEU A 209 -12.81 13.48 -13.43
CA LEU A 209 -11.56 12.74 -13.38
C LEU A 209 -10.36 13.68 -13.29
N ASP A 210 -10.35 14.77 -14.06
CA ASP A 210 -9.30 15.80 -13.99
C ASP A 210 -9.28 16.51 -12.62
N SER A 211 -10.46 16.82 -12.08
CA SER A 211 -10.59 17.39 -10.72
C SER A 211 -10.07 16.42 -9.65
N PHE A 212 -10.36 15.12 -9.79
CA PHE A 212 -9.84 14.07 -8.93
C PHE A 212 -8.31 13.97 -9.04
N ARG A 213 -7.74 14.04 -10.26
CA ARG A 213 -6.29 14.07 -10.48
C ARG A 213 -5.63 15.28 -9.83
N ALA A 214 -6.23 16.46 -9.96
CA ALA A 214 -5.73 17.68 -9.32
C ALA A 214 -5.74 17.54 -7.78
N TRP A 215 -6.81 16.98 -7.22
CA TRP A 215 -6.89 16.67 -5.79
C TRP A 215 -5.81 15.68 -5.34
N MET A 216 -5.56 14.60 -6.11
CA MET A 216 -4.46 13.68 -5.82
C MET A 216 -3.08 14.37 -5.83
N GLN A 217 -2.87 15.31 -6.77
CA GLN A 217 -1.62 16.06 -6.89
C GLN A 217 -1.37 17.00 -5.70
N LEU A 218 -2.43 17.58 -5.10
CA LEU A 218 -2.31 18.40 -3.88
C LEU A 218 -1.65 17.62 -2.73
N HIS A 219 -1.94 16.32 -2.66
CA HIS A 219 -1.35 15.39 -1.69
C HIS A 219 -0.08 14.70 -2.19
N ARG A 220 0.47 15.16 -3.32
CA ARG A 220 1.68 14.65 -3.96
C ARG A 220 1.60 13.18 -4.36
N LEU A 221 0.40 12.60 -4.45
CA LEU A 221 0.20 11.22 -4.85
C LEU A 221 0.69 11.02 -6.29
N GLY A 222 1.47 9.96 -6.52
CA GLY A 222 2.10 9.70 -7.82
C GLY A 222 3.46 10.37 -8.01
N GLN A 223 3.93 11.20 -7.06
CA GLN A 223 5.33 11.64 -7.02
C GLN A 223 6.23 10.51 -6.51
N LYS A 224 7.52 10.52 -6.90
CA LYS A 224 8.49 9.43 -6.63
C LYS A 224 8.65 9.06 -5.15
N ASP A 225 8.34 9.97 -4.24
CA ASP A 225 8.53 9.82 -2.79
C ASP A 225 7.24 9.57 -2.01
N VAL A 226 6.06 9.56 -2.66
CA VAL A 226 4.77 9.34 -2.00
C VAL A 226 4.06 8.15 -2.62
N ARG A 227 3.92 7.09 -1.82
CA ARG A 227 3.39 5.81 -2.31
C ARG A 227 1.94 5.66 -1.89
N TYR A 228 1.10 5.21 -2.81
CA TYR A 228 -0.31 4.99 -2.54
C TYR A 228 -0.85 3.74 -3.23
N ALA A 229 -2.05 3.34 -2.84
CA ALA A 229 -2.85 2.38 -3.60
C ALA A 229 -4.34 2.74 -3.51
N PHE A 230 -5.06 2.40 -4.57
CA PHE A 230 -6.52 2.39 -4.55
C PHE A 230 -7.04 1.21 -3.73
N VAL A 231 -8.15 1.43 -3.02
CA VAL A 231 -8.82 0.39 -2.21
C VAL A 231 -10.31 0.42 -2.52
N THR A 232 -10.90 -0.74 -2.79
CA THR A 232 -12.32 -0.89 -3.19
C THR A 232 -12.98 -2.06 -2.47
N ASP A 233 -14.32 -2.04 -2.33
CA ASP A 233 -15.11 -3.14 -1.76
C ASP A 233 -15.46 -4.23 -2.79
N GLY A 234 -14.41 -4.81 -3.38
CA GLY A 234 -14.54 -5.82 -4.42
C GLY A 234 -13.92 -5.40 -5.74
N PRO A 235 -14.07 -6.21 -6.79
CA PRO A 235 -13.47 -5.92 -8.09
C PRO A 235 -14.28 -4.95 -8.95
N TRP A 236 -15.56 -4.71 -8.65
CA TRP A 236 -16.49 -4.12 -9.61
C TRP A 236 -16.23 -2.65 -9.91
N ASP A 237 -15.87 -1.84 -8.92
CA ASP A 237 -15.55 -0.41 -9.11
C ASP A 237 -14.56 -0.18 -10.24
N ILE A 238 -13.45 -0.91 -10.19
CA ILE A 238 -12.38 -0.76 -11.19
C ILE A 238 -12.60 -1.65 -12.40
N ALA A 239 -12.84 -2.96 -12.17
CA ALA A 239 -12.86 -3.93 -13.25
C ALA A 239 -14.12 -3.84 -14.13
N LYS A 240 -15.23 -3.31 -13.61
CA LYS A 240 -16.47 -3.11 -14.36
C LYS A 240 -16.71 -1.62 -14.61
N PHE A 241 -17.05 -0.86 -13.57
CA PHE A 241 -17.64 0.48 -13.72
C PHE A 241 -16.66 1.49 -14.29
N PHE A 242 -15.46 1.61 -13.71
CA PHE A 242 -14.45 2.53 -14.20
C PHE A 242 -13.97 2.17 -15.61
N GLN A 243 -13.80 0.88 -15.90
CA GLN A 243 -13.44 0.40 -17.23
C GLN A 243 -14.52 0.74 -18.28
N MET A 244 -15.80 0.49 -17.98
CA MET A 244 -16.92 0.86 -18.85
C MET A 244 -16.96 2.36 -19.09
N GLN A 245 -16.81 3.15 -18.03
CA GLN A 245 -16.80 4.60 -18.11
C GLN A 245 -15.63 5.12 -18.96
N CYS A 246 -14.45 4.51 -18.87
CA CYS A 246 -13.31 4.84 -19.74
C CYS A 246 -13.66 4.64 -21.22
N ILE A 247 -14.31 3.53 -21.57
CA ILE A 247 -14.73 3.22 -22.95
C ILE A 247 -15.77 4.23 -23.43
N GLN A 248 -16.81 4.48 -22.64
CA GLN A 248 -17.88 5.44 -22.98
C GLN A 248 -17.35 6.86 -23.12
N SER A 249 -16.36 7.23 -22.31
CA SER A 249 -15.68 8.54 -22.35
C SER A 249 -14.57 8.61 -23.40
N LYS A 250 -14.38 7.56 -24.21
CA LYS A 250 -13.40 7.48 -25.31
C LYS A 250 -11.95 7.64 -24.87
N LEU A 251 -11.62 7.19 -23.65
CA LEU A 251 -10.22 7.03 -23.23
C LEU A 251 -9.58 5.86 -23.99
N SER A 252 -8.31 6.01 -24.38
CA SER A 252 -7.57 4.98 -25.12
C SER A 252 -7.44 3.67 -24.35
N ALA A 253 -7.36 3.76 -23.02
CA ALA A 253 -7.28 2.64 -22.11
C ALA A 253 -7.65 3.07 -20.69
N VAL A 254 -7.87 2.10 -19.80
CA VAL A 254 -7.89 2.36 -18.35
C VAL A 254 -6.53 2.94 -17.95
N PRO A 255 -6.47 4.10 -17.26
CA PRO A 255 -5.21 4.65 -16.75
C PRO A 255 -4.39 3.64 -15.95
N HIS A 256 -3.07 3.61 -16.17
CA HIS A 256 -2.19 2.57 -15.64
C HIS A 256 -2.29 2.38 -14.12
N ASP A 257 -2.37 3.47 -13.36
CA ASP A 257 -2.43 3.44 -11.91
C ASP A 257 -3.75 2.90 -11.35
N PHE A 258 -4.84 2.97 -12.13
CA PHE A 258 -6.10 2.30 -11.81
C PHE A 258 -6.07 0.80 -12.11
N ARG A 259 -5.06 0.28 -12.82
CA ARG A 259 -5.00 -1.14 -13.19
C ARG A 259 -4.53 -2.04 -12.07
N PHE A 260 -4.22 -1.53 -10.89
CA PHE A 260 -3.86 -2.34 -9.74
C PHE A 260 -4.42 -1.71 -8.47
N TYR A 261 -5.10 -2.51 -7.66
CA TYR A 261 -5.83 -2.02 -6.50
C TYR A 261 -5.88 -3.08 -5.40
N ILE A 262 -6.28 -2.64 -4.22
CA ILE A 262 -6.54 -3.49 -3.06
C ILE A 262 -8.03 -3.78 -3.01
N ASN A 263 -8.43 -5.00 -3.37
CA ASN A 263 -9.74 -5.50 -3.03
C ASN A 263 -9.77 -5.81 -1.53
N ILE A 264 -10.46 -4.97 -0.75
CA ILE A 264 -10.45 -5.09 0.72
C ILE A 264 -11.14 -6.37 1.19
N ARG A 265 -12.15 -6.87 0.47
CA ARG A 265 -12.86 -8.12 0.80
C ARG A 265 -11.89 -9.30 0.90
N ARG A 266 -10.93 -9.38 -0.02
CA ARG A 266 -9.91 -10.44 -0.02
C ARG A 266 -8.94 -10.30 1.14
N SER A 267 -8.47 -9.08 1.39
CA SER A 267 -7.58 -8.80 2.51
C SER A 267 -8.27 -9.10 3.85
N PHE A 268 -9.55 -8.73 3.97
CA PHE A 268 -10.39 -9.00 5.12
C PHE A 268 -10.57 -10.51 5.33
N ALA A 269 -10.97 -11.23 4.28
CA ALA A 269 -11.16 -12.69 4.33
C ALA A 269 -9.92 -13.42 4.81
N ASN A 270 -8.74 -13.05 4.28
CA ASN A 270 -7.47 -13.67 4.66
C ASN A 270 -7.11 -13.45 6.13
N LYS A 271 -7.55 -12.35 6.74
CA LYS A 271 -7.22 -11.99 8.13
C LYS A 271 -8.24 -12.53 9.13
N TYR A 272 -9.53 -12.34 8.85
CA TYR A 272 -10.60 -12.52 9.82
C TYR A 272 -11.46 -13.76 9.54
N CYS A 273 -11.54 -14.23 8.29
CA CYS A 273 -12.37 -15.38 7.97
C CYS A 273 -11.57 -16.69 8.09
N LYS A 274 -12.15 -17.66 8.81
CA LYS A 274 -11.66 -19.05 8.81
C LYS A 274 -12.06 -19.73 7.50
N LYS A 275 -11.33 -20.77 7.10
CA LYS A 275 -11.53 -21.55 5.84
C LYS A 275 -12.95 -22.12 5.62
N HIS A 276 -13.84 -22.05 6.62
CA HIS A 276 -15.22 -22.56 6.58
C HIS A 276 -16.28 -21.53 7.01
N SER A 277 -15.95 -20.23 7.00
CA SER A 277 -16.95 -19.21 7.32
C SER A 277 -17.98 -19.07 6.20
N THR A 278 -19.27 -19.13 6.56
CA THR A 278 -20.41 -18.90 5.67
C THR A 278 -20.83 -17.42 5.62
N GLN A 279 -20.11 -16.53 6.30
CA GLN A 279 -20.42 -15.10 6.29
C GLN A 279 -20.24 -14.50 4.91
N LYS A 280 -21.27 -13.77 4.45
CA LYS A 280 -21.17 -12.93 3.25
C LYS A 280 -20.15 -11.82 3.53
N ILE A 281 -19.11 -11.75 2.70
CA ILE A 281 -18.09 -10.70 2.77
C ILE A 281 -18.58 -9.54 1.89
N ASN A 282 -19.49 -8.75 2.44
CA ASN A 282 -19.89 -7.44 1.92
C ASN A 282 -19.59 -6.37 2.98
N LEU A 283 -19.69 -5.10 2.61
CA LEU A 283 -19.39 -3.97 3.51
C LEU A 283 -20.04 -4.11 4.91
N VAL A 284 -21.36 -4.31 4.96
CA VAL A 284 -22.10 -4.48 6.23
C VAL A 284 -21.63 -5.71 7.01
N GLY A 285 -21.35 -6.82 6.33
CA GLY A 285 -20.85 -8.05 6.95
C GLY A 285 -19.45 -7.87 7.55
N MET A 286 -18.57 -7.14 6.88
CA MET A 286 -17.25 -6.79 7.39
C MET A 286 -17.33 -5.89 8.62
N LEU A 287 -18.14 -4.83 8.58
CA LEU A 287 -18.39 -3.95 9.73
C LEU A 287 -18.92 -4.74 10.93
N THR A 288 -19.94 -5.57 10.71
CA THR A 288 -20.55 -6.39 11.77
C THR A 288 -19.52 -7.32 12.41
N SER A 289 -18.66 -7.94 11.59
CA SER A 289 -17.58 -8.84 12.06
C SER A 289 -16.52 -8.11 12.89
N LEU A 290 -16.35 -6.80 12.68
CA LEU A 290 -15.48 -5.92 13.48
C LEU A 290 -16.21 -5.25 14.66
N ASN A 291 -17.47 -5.62 14.94
CA ASN A 291 -18.34 -4.96 15.92
C ASN A 291 -18.55 -3.45 15.66
N MET A 292 -18.57 -3.06 14.39
CA MET A 292 -18.83 -1.70 13.93
C MET A 292 -20.22 -1.62 13.30
N LYS A 293 -20.83 -0.44 13.39
CA LYS A 293 -22.11 -0.14 12.72
C LYS A 293 -21.84 0.68 11.46
N PHE A 294 -22.67 0.47 10.45
CA PHE A 294 -22.70 1.33 9.28
C PHE A 294 -23.06 2.76 9.69
N GLU A 295 -22.31 3.74 9.18
CA GLU A 295 -22.55 5.17 9.40
C GLU A 295 -22.98 5.85 8.11
N GLY A 296 -24.08 6.60 8.14
CA GLY A 296 -24.63 7.26 6.96
C GLY A 296 -25.68 6.42 6.23
N ARG A 297 -25.83 6.64 4.92
CA ARG A 297 -26.80 5.95 4.05
C ARG A 297 -26.10 4.90 3.18
N GLN A 298 -26.56 3.64 3.23
CA GLN A 298 -26.06 2.60 2.32
C GLN A 298 -26.39 2.97 0.87
N HIS A 299 -25.48 2.65 -0.05
CA HIS A 299 -25.55 3.01 -1.47
C HIS A 299 -25.46 4.52 -1.72
N CYS A 300 -24.93 5.28 -0.75
CA CYS A 300 -24.35 6.59 -1.04
C CYS A 300 -22.84 6.35 -1.09
N GLY A 301 -22.23 6.58 -2.26
CA GLY A 301 -20.84 6.21 -2.48
C GLY A 301 -19.89 6.86 -1.48
N LEU A 302 -20.16 8.12 -1.08
CA LEU A 302 -19.37 8.80 -0.06
C LEU A 302 -19.44 8.10 1.31
N ASP A 303 -20.62 7.70 1.75
CA ASP A 303 -20.81 7.04 3.05
C ASP A 303 -20.26 5.61 3.00
N ASP A 304 -20.46 4.89 1.91
CA ASP A 304 -19.86 3.57 1.70
C ASP A 304 -18.33 3.65 1.70
N SER A 305 -17.74 4.60 0.97
CA SER A 305 -16.29 4.86 0.97
C SER A 305 -15.74 5.19 2.37
N LYS A 306 -16.46 5.99 3.17
CA LYS A 306 -16.08 6.27 4.57
C LYS A 306 -16.11 5.00 5.42
N ASN A 307 -17.13 4.16 5.27
CA ASN A 307 -17.20 2.91 6.02
C ASN A 307 -16.10 1.92 5.59
N ILE A 308 -15.75 1.87 4.30
CA ILE A 308 -14.60 1.10 3.81
C ILE A 308 -13.30 1.66 4.42
N ALA A 309 -13.13 2.98 4.46
CA ALA A 309 -11.96 3.62 5.09
C ALA A 309 -11.85 3.29 6.59
N ARG A 310 -12.98 3.25 7.30
CA ARG A 310 -13.04 2.80 8.70
C ARG A 310 -12.60 1.35 8.86
N ILE A 311 -13.00 0.45 7.95
CA ILE A 311 -12.51 -0.94 7.93
C ILE A 311 -10.99 -0.96 7.67
N VAL A 312 -10.50 -0.20 6.69
CA VAL A 312 -9.07 -0.10 6.37
C VAL A 312 -8.26 0.32 7.61
N ILE A 313 -8.70 1.39 8.30
CA ILE A 313 -8.08 1.87 9.54
C ILE A 313 -8.06 0.76 10.60
N LYS A 314 -9.20 0.10 10.82
CA LYS A 314 -9.28 -1.00 11.80
C LYS A 314 -8.33 -2.15 11.43
N MET A 315 -8.23 -2.48 10.15
CA MET A 315 -7.29 -3.49 9.66
C MET A 315 -5.82 -3.11 9.88
N LEU A 316 -5.48 -1.82 9.72
CA LEU A 316 -4.15 -1.29 10.01
C LEU A 316 -3.82 -1.34 11.51
N GLU A 317 -4.78 -1.03 12.38
CA GLU A 317 -4.66 -1.18 13.84
C GLU A 317 -4.38 -2.63 14.24
N ASP A 318 -5.10 -3.57 13.64
CA ASP A 318 -4.95 -5.01 13.86
C ASP A 318 -3.70 -5.61 13.16
N ARG A 319 -2.84 -4.74 12.61
CA ARG A 319 -1.58 -5.07 11.91
C ARG A 319 -1.78 -6.04 10.75
N SER A 320 -2.87 -5.87 10.01
CA SER A 320 -3.16 -6.64 8.80
C SER A 320 -2.26 -6.19 7.65
N GLU A 321 -1.75 -7.13 6.86
CA GLU A 321 -0.95 -6.82 5.67
C GLU A 321 -1.90 -6.48 4.50
N LEU A 322 -2.21 -5.19 4.35
CA LEU A 322 -2.86 -4.64 3.16
C LEU A 322 -1.83 -4.45 2.05
N ARG A 323 -2.11 -5.00 0.87
CA ARG A 323 -1.29 -4.95 -0.33
C ARG A 323 -2.16 -5.03 -1.57
N VAL A 324 -1.67 -4.50 -2.69
CA VAL A 324 -2.28 -4.76 -4.01
C VAL A 324 -2.43 -6.26 -4.18
N ASN A 325 -3.65 -6.69 -4.47
CA ASN A 325 -4.02 -8.10 -4.55
C ASN A 325 -4.82 -8.46 -5.81
N GLU A 326 -5.18 -7.46 -6.63
CA GLU A 326 -5.81 -7.60 -7.94
C GLU A 326 -5.19 -6.60 -8.93
N LYS A 327 -5.03 -7.02 -10.19
CA LYS A 327 -4.69 -6.16 -11.32
C LYS A 327 -5.54 -6.44 -12.54
N LEU A 328 -5.65 -5.44 -13.40
CA LEU A 328 -6.25 -5.53 -14.72
C LEU A 328 -5.17 -5.90 -15.74
N VAL A 329 -5.42 -6.97 -16.50
CA VAL A 329 -4.57 -7.40 -17.64
C VAL A 329 -5.40 -7.46 -18.90
N TRP A 330 -4.77 -7.19 -20.04
CA TRP A 330 -5.46 -7.26 -21.33
C TRP A 330 -5.89 -8.70 -21.63
N ALA A 331 -7.14 -8.90 -22.04
CA ALA A 331 -7.64 -10.20 -22.42
C ALA A 331 -6.98 -10.66 -23.73
N LYS A 332 -6.23 -11.77 -23.70
CA LYS A 332 -5.61 -12.34 -24.92
C LYS A 332 -6.68 -13.01 -25.81
N GLU A 333 -6.47 -12.98 -27.13
CA GLU A 333 -7.30 -13.75 -28.06
C GLU A 333 -7.24 -15.24 -27.69
N GLY A 334 -8.39 -15.82 -27.31
CA GLY A 334 -8.52 -17.20 -26.83
C GLY A 334 -8.83 -17.35 -25.34
N GLU A 335 -8.52 -16.35 -24.49
CA GLU A 335 -8.98 -16.30 -23.10
C GLU A 335 -10.44 -15.85 -22.97
N ARG A 336 -11.00 -15.28 -24.04
CA ARG A 336 -12.45 -15.08 -24.25
C ARG A 336 -13.18 -16.42 -24.50
N ALA A 337 -12.79 -17.46 -23.77
CA ALA A 337 -13.17 -18.84 -24.03
C ALA A 337 -14.66 -19.06 -23.76
N LYS A 338 -15.37 -19.38 -24.84
CA LYS A 338 -16.66 -20.07 -24.89
C LYS A 338 -16.73 -21.17 -23.83
N VAL A 339 -17.46 -20.93 -22.74
CA VAL A 339 -17.93 -22.01 -21.87
C VAL A 339 -19.32 -22.41 -22.36
N LEU A 340 -19.45 -23.67 -22.75
CA LEU A 340 -20.68 -24.29 -23.26
C LEU A 340 -21.89 -23.95 -22.36
N LEU A 341 -22.94 -23.49 -23.04
CA LEU A 341 -24.25 -23.12 -22.50
C LEU A 341 -25.00 -24.37 -22.02
N SER A 342 -24.77 -24.80 -20.79
CA SER A 342 -25.71 -25.68 -20.10
C SER A 342 -25.66 -25.40 -18.60
N ASP A 343 -26.83 -25.06 -18.04
CA ASP A 343 -27.13 -24.86 -16.61
C ASP A 343 -26.58 -23.61 -15.94
N MET A 344 -26.94 -22.43 -16.46
CA MET A 344 -26.69 -21.14 -15.81
C MET A 344 -27.96 -20.31 -15.69
N THR A 345 -28.17 -19.69 -14.52
CA THR A 345 -29.26 -18.73 -14.30
C THR A 345 -29.10 -17.51 -15.22
N LYS A 346 -30.19 -16.79 -15.49
CA LYS A 346 -30.15 -15.55 -16.29
C LYS A 346 -29.17 -14.54 -15.67
N GLU A 347 -29.18 -14.41 -14.35
CA GLU A 347 -28.27 -13.53 -13.60
C GLU A 347 -26.79 -13.90 -13.80
N ASP A 348 -26.47 -15.19 -13.73
CA ASP A 348 -25.09 -15.65 -13.90
C ASP A 348 -24.62 -15.53 -15.36
N ARG A 349 -25.56 -15.62 -16.32
CA ARG A 349 -25.30 -15.38 -17.74
C ARG A 349 -24.97 -13.91 -17.98
N ASP A 350 -25.82 -13.00 -17.51
CA ASP A 350 -25.65 -11.56 -17.69
C ASP A 350 -24.40 -11.05 -16.96
N ARG A 351 -24.07 -11.62 -15.79
CA ARG A 351 -22.81 -11.37 -15.08
C ARG A 351 -21.56 -11.84 -15.85
N ARG A 352 -21.67 -12.79 -16.78
CA ARG A 352 -20.56 -13.21 -17.65
C ARG A 352 -20.44 -12.37 -18.90
N VAL A 353 -21.56 -11.91 -19.46
CA VAL A 353 -21.59 -11.11 -20.70
C VAL A 353 -20.67 -9.90 -20.60
N TRP A 354 -20.78 -9.08 -19.55
CA TRP A 354 -19.89 -7.92 -19.40
C TRP A 354 -18.42 -8.32 -19.19
N ARG A 355 -18.17 -9.39 -18.43
CA ARG A 355 -16.81 -9.87 -18.14
C ARG A 355 -16.11 -10.34 -19.41
N ASP A 356 -16.86 -10.91 -20.35
CA ASP A 356 -16.33 -11.45 -21.60
C ASP A 356 -16.19 -10.34 -22.68
N ASN A 357 -16.90 -9.22 -22.54
CA ASN A 357 -16.91 -8.10 -23.49
C ASN A 357 -15.94 -6.96 -23.14
N LEU A 358 -15.47 -6.87 -21.89
CA LEU A 358 -14.51 -5.85 -21.48
C LEU A 358 -13.06 -6.20 -21.88
N PRO A 359 -12.25 -5.23 -22.32
CA PRO A 359 -10.88 -5.47 -22.78
C PRO A 359 -9.93 -5.95 -21.68
N TYR A 360 -10.14 -5.56 -20.42
CA TYR A 360 -9.33 -5.96 -19.28
C TYR A 360 -10.06 -6.97 -18.39
N ILE A 361 -9.33 -7.99 -17.96
CA ILE A 361 -9.77 -9.00 -16.99
C ILE A 361 -9.00 -8.87 -15.67
N VAL A 362 -9.61 -9.34 -14.57
CA VAL A 362 -9.00 -9.32 -13.24
C VAL A 362 -8.05 -10.51 -13.08
N GLN A 363 -6.79 -10.22 -12.80
CA GLN A 363 -5.79 -11.19 -12.37
C GLN A 363 -5.47 -10.99 -10.89
N GLN A 364 -5.47 -12.08 -10.13
CA GLN A 364 -5.10 -12.05 -8.71
C GLN A 364 -3.59 -11.95 -8.55
N ILE A 365 -3.14 -11.10 -7.63
CA ILE A 365 -1.72 -10.93 -7.30
C ILE A 365 -1.39 -11.75 -6.05
N SER A 366 -0.46 -12.69 -6.21
CA SER A 366 0.07 -13.47 -5.10
C SER A 366 0.93 -12.59 -4.20
N ARG A 367 1.11 -13.01 -2.95
CA ARG A 367 2.01 -12.28 -2.02
C ARG A 367 3.44 -12.20 -2.54
N ASP A 368 3.93 -13.24 -3.19
CA ASP A 368 5.29 -13.27 -3.73
C ASP A 368 5.43 -12.33 -4.93
N SER A 369 4.44 -12.31 -5.84
CA SER A 369 4.40 -11.38 -6.98
C SER A 369 4.31 -9.91 -6.53
N PHE A 370 3.57 -9.63 -5.45
CA PHE A 370 3.55 -8.29 -4.85
C PHE A 370 4.93 -7.87 -4.31
N ILE A 371 5.63 -8.78 -3.61
CA ILE A 371 6.94 -8.49 -3.00
C ILE A 371 8.05 -8.37 -4.05
N SER A 372 7.99 -9.18 -5.12
CA SER A 372 8.96 -9.13 -6.22
C SER A 372 8.78 -7.89 -7.09
N GLY A 373 7.58 -7.30 -7.11
CA GLY A 373 7.22 -6.19 -7.99
C GLY A 373 6.77 -6.62 -9.38
N GLU A 374 6.75 -7.92 -9.67
CA GLU A 374 6.33 -8.50 -10.97
C GLU A 374 4.90 -8.09 -11.36
N TYR A 375 4.06 -7.73 -10.39
CA TYR A 375 2.70 -7.28 -10.69
C TYR A 375 2.65 -5.94 -11.43
N LEU A 376 3.70 -5.12 -11.34
CA LEU A 376 3.84 -3.85 -12.05
C LEU A 376 4.25 -4.04 -13.51
N ASP A 377 4.69 -5.24 -13.90
CA ASP A 377 4.98 -5.55 -15.29
C ASP A 377 3.66 -5.49 -16.07
N CYS A 378 3.62 -4.55 -17.01
CA CYS A 378 2.44 -4.14 -17.75
C CYS A 378 2.66 -4.46 -19.24
N ASP A 379 1.99 -5.49 -19.73
CA ASP A 379 2.10 -5.97 -21.12
C ASP A 379 1.79 -4.89 -22.19
N THR A 380 1.11 -3.79 -21.80
CA THR A 380 0.72 -2.69 -22.70
C THR A 380 1.57 -1.43 -22.52
N CYS A 381 2.43 -1.38 -21.51
CA CYS A 381 3.30 -0.23 -21.26
C CYS A 381 4.61 -0.32 -22.07
N ASP A 382 4.86 -1.48 -22.68
CA ASP A 382 5.94 -1.71 -23.65
C ASP A 382 5.50 -1.44 -25.11
N GLU A 383 4.25 -1.07 -25.34
CA GLU A 383 3.71 -0.68 -26.66
C GLU A 383 3.58 0.85 -26.76
N GLY A 384 4.72 1.53 -26.92
CA GLY A 384 4.92 2.83 -27.60
C GLY A 384 4.00 4.02 -27.27
N ASP A 385 4.63 5.09 -26.74
CA ASP A 385 4.26 6.48 -27.07
C ASP A 385 4.38 6.77 -28.58
#